data_AF-A0A843AP50-F1
#
_entry.id   AF-A0A843AP50-F1
#
_cell.length_a   1.000
_cell.length_b   1.000
_cell.length_c   1.000
_cell.angle_alpha   90.00
_cell.angle_beta   90.00
_cell.angle_gamma   90.00
#
_symmetry.space_group_name_H-M   'P 1'
#
loop_
_entity.id
_entity.type
_entity.pdbx_description
1 polymer ?
#
loop_
_entity_poly.entity_id
_entity_poly.type
_entity_poly.pdbx_seq_one_letter_code
_entity_poly.pdbx_strand_id
1 'polypeptide(L)'
;MKHTTRKQFQKHGKDIYYHESQRGWAIVIMPDKIRVDTYDKEPHLHFGLKGIHIPIKFNELEIVGLIIILHLNKYGKINKKRLKEILI
;
A
#
# COMPACT_ATOMS: atom_id res chain seq x y z
N MET A 1 -1.21 -21.83 -15.31
CA MET A 1 -1.71 -20.48 -15.61
C MET A 1 -1.31 -19.56 -14.47
N LYS A 2 -0.65 -18.42 -14.75
CA LYS A 2 -0.09 -17.54 -13.72
C LYS A 2 -1.21 -16.63 -13.18
N HIS A 3 -1.67 -16.87 -11.95
CA HIS A 3 -2.70 -16.05 -11.32
C HIS A 3 -2.14 -14.65 -11.05
N THR A 4 -2.62 -13.65 -11.77
CA THR A 4 -2.44 -12.24 -11.43
C THR A 4 -3.74 -11.76 -10.80
N THR A 5 -3.70 -11.41 -9.52
CA THR A 5 -4.86 -10.84 -8.83
C THR A 5 -4.84 -9.34 -9.05
N ARG A 6 -5.94 -8.74 -9.48
CA ARG A 6 -6.16 -7.29 -9.50
C ARG A 6 -7.52 -7.01 -8.89
N LYS A 7 -7.55 -6.19 -7.85
CA LYS A 7 -8.77 -5.81 -7.15
C LYS A 7 -8.74 -4.32 -6.83
N GLN A 8 -9.92 -3.73 -6.77
CA GLN A 8 -10.13 -2.32 -6.45
C GLN A 8 -11.32 -2.22 -5.51
N PHE A 9 -11.23 -1.29 -4.55
CA PHE A 9 -12.36 -0.90 -3.74
C PHE A 9 -12.22 0.56 -3.29
N GLN A 10 -13.33 1.13 -2.83
CA GLN A 10 -13.37 2.48 -2.27
C GLN A 10 -13.49 2.45 -0.76
N LYS A 11 -12.80 3.38 -0.10
CA LYS A 11 -12.89 3.54 1.35
C LYS A 11 -12.54 4.96 1.77
N HIS A 12 -13.42 5.61 2.55
CA HIS A 12 -13.21 6.98 3.07
C HIS A 12 -12.80 7.98 1.96
N GLY A 13 -13.47 7.91 0.81
CA GLY A 13 -13.18 8.77 -0.35
C GLY A 13 -11.85 8.49 -1.05
N LYS A 14 -11.23 7.33 -0.81
CA LYS A 14 -10.01 6.86 -1.49
C LYS A 14 -10.31 5.67 -2.38
N ASP A 15 -9.72 5.64 -3.57
CA ASP A 15 -9.65 4.44 -4.38
C ASP A 15 -8.39 3.65 -3.99
N ILE A 16 -8.58 2.39 -3.61
CA ILE A 16 -7.52 1.48 -3.21
C ILE A 16 -7.45 0.37 -4.23
N TYR A 17 -6.33 0.31 -4.93
CA TYR A 17 -6.01 -0.72 -5.89
C TYR A 17 -4.99 -1.65 -5.26
N TYR A 18 -5.15 -2.94 -5.43
CA TYR A 18 -4.06 -3.87 -5.12
C TYR A 18 -3.95 -4.94 -6.19
N HIS A 19 -2.71 -5.37 -6.38
CA HIS A 19 -2.41 -6.44 -7.30
C HIS A 19 -1.25 -7.28 -6.80
N GLU A 20 -1.27 -8.54 -7.19
CA GLU A 20 -0.28 -9.54 -6.82
C GLU A 20 0.08 -10.37 -8.04
N SER A 21 1.36 -10.68 -8.16
CA SER A 21 1.95 -11.44 -9.25
C SER A 21 3.12 -12.29 -8.73
N GLN A 22 3.69 -13.11 -9.59
CA GLN A 22 4.92 -13.87 -9.26
C GLN A 22 6.13 -12.98 -8.91
N ARG A 23 6.11 -11.69 -9.26
CA ARG A 23 7.19 -10.74 -8.97
C ARG A 23 7.00 -9.99 -7.65
N GLY A 24 5.89 -10.19 -6.95
CA GLY A 24 5.50 -9.42 -5.78
C GLY A 24 4.12 -8.79 -5.94
N TRP A 25 3.83 -7.82 -5.08
CA TRP A 25 2.53 -7.15 -4.99
C TRP A 25 2.68 -5.65 -4.87
N ALA A 26 1.58 -4.92 -5.11
CA ALA A 26 1.50 -3.53 -4.73
C ALA A 26 0.08 -3.11 -4.33
N ILE A 27 0.01 -2.14 -3.43
CA ILE A 27 -1.18 -1.39 -3.05
C ILE A 27 -0.99 0.06 -3.49
N VAL A 28 -1.95 0.63 -4.22
CA VAL A 28 -1.95 2.03 -4.65
C VAL A 28 -3.18 2.73 -4.10
N ILE A 29 -3.00 3.90 -3.50
CA ILE A 29 -4.05 4.71 -2.88
C ILE A 29 -4.16 6.05 -3.61
N MET A 30 -5.31 6.29 -4.22
CA MET A 30 -5.63 7.52 -4.95
C MET A 30 -6.71 8.32 -4.18
N PRO A 31 -6.75 9.67 -4.31
CA PRO A 31 -5.86 10.53 -5.10
C PRO A 31 -4.53 10.87 -4.40
N ASP A 32 -4.25 10.28 -3.24
CA ASP A 32 -3.08 10.62 -2.41
C ASP A 32 -1.73 10.22 -3.04
N LYS A 33 -1.77 9.44 -4.14
CA LYS A 33 -0.61 8.96 -4.90
C LYS A 33 0.37 8.20 -4.01
N ILE A 34 -0.15 7.35 -3.13
CA ILE A 34 0.66 6.51 -2.24
C ILE A 34 0.74 5.13 -2.86
N ARG A 35 1.94 4.55 -2.88
CA ARG A 35 2.15 3.17 -3.31
C ARG A 35 2.94 2.42 -2.26
N VAL A 36 2.55 1.19 -1.96
CA VAL A 36 3.36 0.24 -1.20
C VAL A 36 3.58 -0.97 -2.10
N ASP A 37 4.81 -1.39 -2.31
CA ASP A 37 5.11 -2.50 -3.21
C ASP A 37 6.36 -3.29 -2.83
N THR A 38 6.50 -4.46 -3.44
CA THR A 38 7.59 -5.43 -3.21
C THR A 38 8.33 -5.82 -4.49
N TYR A 39 8.22 -5.03 -5.58
CA TYR A 39 8.70 -5.45 -6.89
C TYR A 39 10.21 -5.42 -7.09
N ASP A 40 10.93 -4.71 -6.24
CA ASP A 40 12.35 -4.40 -6.46
C ASP A 40 13.24 -5.16 -5.47
N LYS A 41 13.63 -4.54 -4.34
CA LYS A 41 14.54 -5.14 -3.35
C LYS A 41 13.82 -5.61 -2.10
N GLU A 42 13.29 -4.66 -1.34
CA GLU A 42 12.56 -4.87 -0.10
C GLU A 42 11.19 -4.19 -0.19
N PRO A 43 10.19 -4.64 0.58
CA PRO A 43 8.93 -3.92 0.70
C PRO A 43 9.16 -2.45 1.01
N HIS A 44 8.54 -1.56 0.24
CA HIS A 44 8.76 -0.14 0.41
C HIS A 44 7.53 0.71 0.08
N LEU A 45 7.47 1.85 0.74
CA LEU A 45 6.42 2.85 0.68
C LEU A 45 6.90 4.06 -0.13
N HIS A 46 6.08 4.48 -1.08
CA HIS A 46 6.25 5.67 -1.90
C HIS A 46 5.20 6.70 -1.53
N PHE A 47 5.64 7.92 -1.23
CA PHE A 47 4.75 9.09 -1.20
C PHE A 47 4.93 9.88 -2.50
N GLY A 48 3.98 9.71 -3.43
CA GLY A 48 4.08 10.17 -4.81
C GLY A 48 4.54 9.04 -5.75
N LEU A 49 4.10 9.06 -7.01
CA LEU A 49 4.36 7.99 -7.99
C LEU A 49 5.84 7.80 -8.39
N LYS A 50 6.69 8.78 -8.08
CA LYS A 50 8.16 8.75 -8.27
C LYS A 50 8.88 9.19 -6.98
N GLY A 51 8.29 8.88 -5.83
CA GLY A 51 8.77 9.33 -4.53
C GLY A 51 10.02 8.59 -4.04
N ILE A 52 10.48 8.99 -2.85
CA ILE A 52 11.55 8.30 -2.12
C ILE A 52 11.07 6.90 -1.75
N HIS A 53 11.92 5.89 -1.95
CA HIS A 53 11.69 4.53 -1.50
C HIS A 53 11.95 4.47 0.01
N ILE A 54 10.91 4.22 0.79
CA ILE A 54 11.02 4.10 2.24
C ILE A 54 10.78 2.63 2.60
N PRO A 55 11.81 1.89 3.06
CA PRO A 55 11.64 0.49 3.46
C PRO A 55 10.55 0.35 4.52
N ILE A 56 9.80 -0.75 4.47
CA ILE A 56 8.81 -1.13 5.49
C ILE A 56 9.13 -2.53 6.02
N LYS A 57 8.74 -2.81 7.26
CA LYS A 57 9.07 -4.08 7.93
C LYS A 57 8.13 -5.25 7.60
N PHE A 58 7.09 -5.03 6.79
CA PHE A 58 6.06 -6.03 6.48
C PHE A 58 6.16 -6.45 5.02
N ASN A 59 6.12 -7.75 4.74
CA ASN A 59 6.28 -8.30 3.39
C ASN A 59 4.98 -8.89 2.83
N GLU A 60 4.00 -9.16 3.70
CA GLU A 60 2.74 -9.80 3.35
C GLU A 60 1.70 -8.77 2.90
N LEU A 61 1.12 -8.98 1.72
CA LEU A 61 0.11 -8.11 1.13
C LEU A 61 -1.09 -7.93 2.07
N GLU A 62 -1.55 -9.00 2.70
CA GLU A 62 -2.70 -9.02 3.60
C GLU A 62 -2.45 -8.18 4.84
N ILE A 63 -1.25 -8.27 5.43
CA ILE A 63 -0.87 -7.51 6.63
C ILE A 63 -0.83 -6.02 6.30
N VAL A 64 -0.16 -5.65 5.21
CA VAL A 64 -0.06 -4.24 4.79
C VAL A 64 -1.44 -3.69 4.40
N GLY A 65 -2.24 -4.48 3.69
CA GLY A 65 -3.62 -4.14 3.34
C GLY A 65 -4.48 -3.89 4.59
N LEU A 66 -4.40 -4.76 5.59
CA LEU A 66 -5.11 -4.61 6.85
C LEU A 66 -4.67 -3.33 7.59
N ILE A 67 -3.36 -3.06 7.67
CA ILE A 67 -2.83 -1.83 8.29
C ILE A 67 -3.43 -0.59 7.62
N ILE A 68 -3.44 -0.54 6.28
CA ILE A 68 -4.00 0.59 5.52
C ILE A 68 -5.49 0.77 5.81
N ILE A 69 -6.25 -0.33 5.81
CA ILE A 69 -7.70 -0.31 6.09
C ILE A 69 -7.99 0.17 7.51
N LEU A 70 -7.28 -0.34 8.51
CA LEU A 70 -7.42 0.06 9.91
C LEU A 70 -7.04 1.52 10.11
N HIS A 71 -5.96 1.97 9.47
CA HIS A 71 -5.51 3.36 9.50
C HIS A 71 -6.58 4.29 8.92
N LEU A 72 -7.13 3.95 7.75
CA LEU A 72 -8.21 4.70 7.15
C LEU A 72 -9.47 4.72 8.02
N ASN A 73 -9.84 3.59 8.62
CA ASN A 73 -10.97 3.54 9.55
C ASN A 73 -10.78 4.45 10.77
N LYS A 74 -9.56 4.50 11.32
CA LYS A 74 -9.25 5.28 12.51
C LYS A 74 -9.21 6.78 12.25
N TYR A 75 -8.69 7.21 11.09
CA TYR A 75 -8.39 8.62 10.84
C TYR A 75 -9.26 9.26 9.75
N GLY A 76 -10.05 8.48 9.01
CA GLY A 76 -10.83 8.95 7.85
C GLY A 76 -9.98 9.41 6.66
N LYS A 77 -8.65 9.32 6.75
CA LYS A 77 -7.68 9.76 5.74
C LYS A 77 -6.32 9.09 5.95
N ILE A 78 -5.45 9.11 4.94
CA ILE A 78 -4.06 8.68 5.13
C ILE A 78 -3.24 9.77 5.84
N ASN A 79 -3.10 9.65 7.15
CA ASN A 79 -2.08 10.39 7.89
C ASN A 79 -0.68 9.80 7.61
N LYS A 80 0.11 10.46 6.75
CA LYS A 80 1.43 9.99 6.29
C LYS A 80 2.41 9.76 7.44
N LYS A 81 2.43 10.66 8.44
CA LYS A 81 3.35 10.55 9.59
C LYS A 81 3.04 9.30 10.40
N ARG A 82 1.76 9.10 10.76
CA ARG A 82 1.30 7.92 11.50
C ARG A 82 1.48 6.62 10.71
N LEU A 83 1.24 6.65 9.40
CA LEU A 83 1.42 5.46 8.56
C LEU A 83 2.90 5.02 8.52
N LYS A 84 3.83 5.98 8.44
CA LYS A 84 5.27 5.71 8.56
C LYS A 84 5.63 5.10 9.91
N GLU A 85 5.13 5.65 11.02
CA GLU A 85 5.38 5.12 12.39
C GLU A 85 4.95 3.65 12.55
N ILE A 86 3.93 3.21 11.78
CA ILE A 86 3.43 1.83 11.84
C ILE A 86 4.25 0.90 10.93
N LEU A 87 4.50 1.33 9.69
CA LEU A 87 5.10 0.50 8.64
C LEU A 87 6.63 0.39 8.73
N ILE A 88 7.29 1.38 9.33
CA ILE A 88 8.74 1.41 9.58
C ILE A 88 8.98 0.90 11.01
#